data_AF-A0A8H5IJI1-F1
#
_entry.id   AF-A0A8H5IJI1-F1
#
_cell.length_a   1.000
_cell.length_b   1.000
_cell.length_c   1.000
_cell.angle_alpha   90.00
_cell.angle_beta   90.00
_cell.angle_gamma   90.00
#
_symmetry.space_group_name_H-M   'P 1'
#
loop_
_entity.id
_entity.type
_entity.pdbx_description
1 polymer ?
#
loop_
_entity_poly.entity_id
_entity_poly.type
_entity_poly.pdbx_seq_one_letter_code
_entity_poly.pdbx_strand_id
1 'polypeptide(L)'
;MSSQQVTFDPAQLPRVDNLGQRRRYIEQYIRQFHKELLPEMALAREGAIFFVSRKYEERGKLEAPFVYFEYMVDKSLWRNIFMDLGKDAPAWPWKKGPGSEDMSGGMSSTYREWRTKYGFPTTPQQEADTLETASLVSPQVHLPPAHPVAPQTALLNTQHRIKNPVALDMAARQRFWEISSGDECIGVLAGPFTLNLPVWLDFEKLVVGEDGCDIDAINNEILESAVAISLEVLGGKPVHLVVGFNDEARSGLPAVQQYLYEVWCDVIAWFCSVVMGAPFRLAAYMRAIQAINPLMDRTPDVQKAQSLWQQSLAESDLFASRARELQEYFGFWSPMIREVIQQPLGVAEDGIAGWICSEEDSDERTKRFNVARDVWLSSSSDPKVIRRAGKWAQNFLATIQPSA
;
A
#
# COMPACT_ATOMS: atom_id res chain seq x y z
N MET A 1 15.68 -33.53 42.29
CA MET A 1 15.30 -33.91 40.92
C MET A 1 16.00 -32.96 39.97
N SER A 2 17.23 -33.30 39.52
CA SER A 2 17.97 -32.48 38.56
C SER A 2 17.26 -32.54 37.21
N SER A 3 16.73 -31.41 36.77
CA SER A 3 16.28 -31.25 35.38
C SER A 3 17.51 -31.34 34.49
N GLN A 4 17.72 -32.48 33.84
CA GLN A 4 18.67 -32.59 32.73
C GLN A 4 18.22 -31.57 31.68
N GLN A 5 18.98 -30.48 31.53
CA GLN A 5 18.84 -29.61 30.38
C GLN A 5 19.23 -30.46 29.17
N VAL A 6 18.24 -30.86 28.39
CA VAL A 6 18.45 -31.49 27.10
C VAL A 6 19.17 -30.47 26.22
N THR A 7 20.46 -30.67 26.00
CA THR A 7 21.27 -29.84 25.10
C THR A 7 20.63 -29.90 23.71
N PHE A 8 20.22 -28.74 23.18
CA PHE A 8 19.66 -28.64 21.84
C PHE A 8 20.75 -28.93 20.80
N ASP A 9 20.56 -29.99 20.02
CA ASP A 9 21.44 -30.36 18.91
C ASP A 9 20.77 -29.99 17.58
N PRO A 10 21.25 -28.96 16.85
CA PRO A 10 20.65 -28.51 15.61
C PRO A 10 20.74 -29.57 14.49
N ALA A 11 21.61 -30.57 14.59
CA ALA A 11 21.71 -31.66 13.61
C ALA A 11 20.61 -32.73 13.77
N GLN A 12 19.96 -32.80 14.94
CA GLN A 12 18.89 -33.76 15.23
C GLN A 12 17.54 -33.22 14.79
N LEU A 13 17.26 -33.32 13.50
CA LEU A 13 16.00 -32.85 12.94
C LEU A 13 14.85 -33.80 13.27
N PRO A 14 13.70 -33.30 13.77
CA PRO A 14 12.52 -34.12 13.94
C PRO A 14 11.91 -34.51 12.59
N ARG A 15 11.02 -35.50 12.61
CA ARG A 15 10.29 -35.91 11.41
C ARG A 15 9.47 -34.75 10.86
N VAL A 16 9.45 -34.65 9.54
CA VAL A 16 8.88 -33.50 8.83
C VAL A 16 7.36 -33.41 8.93
N ASP A 17 6.67 -34.52 9.17
CA ASP A 17 5.21 -34.63 9.33
C ASP A 17 4.75 -34.34 10.78
N ASN A 18 5.67 -34.40 11.76
CA ASN A 18 5.35 -34.15 13.16
C ASN A 18 5.35 -32.64 13.47
N LEU A 19 4.18 -32.01 13.35
CA LEU A 19 3.97 -30.58 13.60
C LEU A 19 4.52 -30.10 14.95
N GLY A 20 4.20 -30.81 16.03
CA GLY A 20 4.57 -30.41 17.39
C GLY A 20 6.08 -30.43 17.59
N GLN A 21 6.77 -31.45 17.09
CA GLN A 21 8.23 -31.54 17.17
C GLN A 21 8.90 -30.50 16.26
N ARG A 22 8.38 -30.27 15.05
CA ARG A 22 8.91 -29.27 14.10
C ARG A 22 8.86 -27.86 14.67
N ARG A 23 7.72 -27.45 15.24
CA ARG A 23 7.57 -26.13 15.87
C ARG A 23 8.44 -25.96 17.10
N ARG A 24 8.56 -27.01 17.93
CA ARG A 24 9.48 -27.01 19.07
C ARG A 24 10.93 -26.85 18.64
N TYR A 25 11.35 -27.51 17.57
CA TYR A 25 12.70 -27.34 17.00
C TYR A 25 12.93 -25.88 16.57
N ILE A 26 11.99 -25.29 15.81
CA ILE A 26 12.11 -23.89 15.34
C ILE A 26 12.25 -22.93 16.52
N GLU A 27 11.38 -23.06 17.53
CA GLU A 27 11.43 -22.21 18.73
C GLU A 27 12.73 -22.40 19.52
N GLN A 28 13.20 -23.64 19.69
CA GLN A 28 14.48 -23.91 20.37
C GLN A 28 15.68 -23.36 19.60
N TYR A 29 15.67 -23.49 18.27
CA TYR A 29 16.71 -22.94 17.42
C TYR A 29 16.81 -21.42 17.57
N ILE A 30 15.68 -20.72 17.42
CA ILE A 30 15.62 -19.27 17.57
C ILE A 30 16.02 -18.88 18.99
N ARG A 31 15.51 -19.56 20.02
CA ARG A 31 15.88 -19.27 21.41
C ARG A 31 17.39 -19.40 21.69
N GLN A 32 18.04 -20.37 21.05
CA GLN A 32 19.45 -20.68 21.29
C GLN A 32 20.39 -19.78 20.49
N PHE A 33 20.06 -19.47 19.24
CA PHE A 33 20.96 -18.80 18.30
C PHE A 33 20.55 -17.37 17.95
N HIS A 34 19.27 -17.02 18.13
CA HIS A 34 18.67 -15.75 17.70
C HIS A 34 17.58 -15.29 18.69
N LYS A 35 17.93 -15.25 19.99
CA LYS A 35 16.97 -15.03 21.07
C LYS A 35 16.21 -13.71 20.93
N GLU A 36 16.84 -12.71 20.32
CA GLU A 36 16.30 -11.40 19.99
C GLU A 36 15.07 -11.48 19.06
N LEU A 37 14.95 -12.51 18.23
CA LEU A 37 13.84 -12.67 17.29
C LEU A 37 12.61 -13.37 17.91
N LEU A 38 12.71 -13.88 19.15
CA LEU A 38 11.59 -14.55 19.83
C LEU A 38 10.31 -13.70 19.91
N PRO A 39 10.35 -12.39 20.24
CA PRO A 39 9.15 -11.56 20.28
C PRO A 39 8.42 -11.46 18.94
N GLU A 40 9.15 -11.60 17.82
CA GLU A 40 8.62 -11.44 16.46
C GLU A 40 8.01 -12.73 15.89
N MET A 41 8.24 -13.88 16.54
CA MET A 41 7.78 -15.19 16.06
C MET A 41 6.27 -15.26 15.83
N ALA A 42 5.47 -14.64 16.70
CA ALA A 42 4.01 -14.65 16.56
C ALA A 42 3.57 -13.88 15.32
N LEU A 43 4.12 -12.68 15.12
CA LEU A 43 3.83 -11.83 13.96
C LEU A 43 4.31 -12.49 12.65
N ALA A 44 5.52 -13.03 12.64
CA ALA A 44 6.08 -13.76 11.49
C ALA A 44 5.22 -14.97 11.11
N ARG A 45 4.64 -15.65 12.12
CA ARG A 45 3.73 -16.78 11.91
C ARG A 45 2.39 -16.36 11.33
N GLU A 46 1.79 -15.28 11.82
CA GLU A 46 0.56 -14.74 11.24
C GLU A 46 0.76 -14.35 9.78
N GLY A 47 1.85 -13.65 9.47
CA GLY A 47 2.22 -13.33 8.08
C GLY A 47 2.44 -14.57 7.21
N ALA A 48 3.04 -15.63 7.77
CA ALA A 48 3.22 -16.91 7.07
C ALA A 48 1.89 -17.63 6.80
N ILE A 49 0.96 -17.65 7.77
CA ILE A 49 -0.39 -18.20 7.58
C ILE A 49 -1.11 -17.44 6.47
N PHE A 50 -1.06 -16.12 6.50
CA PHE A 50 -1.68 -15.28 5.47
C PHE A 50 -1.11 -15.61 4.08
N PHE A 51 0.21 -15.60 3.93
CA PHE A 51 0.88 -15.86 2.65
C PHE A 51 0.59 -17.25 2.09
N VAL A 52 0.65 -18.29 2.93
CA VAL A 52 0.38 -19.67 2.50
C VAL A 52 -1.09 -19.86 2.17
N SER A 53 -2.00 -19.29 2.95
CA SER A 53 -3.44 -19.35 2.67
C SER A 53 -3.79 -18.68 1.36
N ARG A 54 -3.22 -17.49 1.10
CA ARG A 54 -3.41 -16.79 -0.18
C ARG A 54 -2.98 -17.63 -1.37
N LYS A 55 -1.86 -18.36 -1.28
CA LYS A 55 -1.41 -19.29 -2.34
C LYS A 55 -2.36 -20.45 -2.61
N TYR A 56 -3.08 -20.93 -1.60
CA TYR A 56 -4.09 -21.96 -1.83
C TYR A 56 -5.33 -21.36 -2.49
N GLU A 57 -5.73 -20.15 -2.10
CA GLU A 57 -6.83 -19.43 -2.73
C GLU A 57 -6.54 -19.07 -4.19
N GLU A 58 -5.35 -18.54 -4.49
CA GLU A 58 -4.85 -18.27 -5.85
C GLU A 58 -4.92 -19.52 -6.76
N ARG A 59 -4.84 -20.73 -6.17
CA ARG A 59 -4.94 -22.02 -6.89
C ARG A 59 -6.36 -22.60 -6.94
N GLY A 60 -7.36 -21.84 -6.50
CA GLY A 60 -8.75 -22.28 -6.40
C GLY A 60 -8.95 -23.47 -5.46
N LYS A 61 -8.04 -23.68 -4.49
CA LYS A 61 -8.12 -24.79 -3.55
C LYS A 61 -9.05 -24.43 -2.41
N LEU A 62 -10.24 -25.01 -2.40
CA LEU A 62 -11.22 -24.87 -1.31
C LEU A 62 -10.72 -25.47 0.01
N GLU A 63 -9.89 -26.51 -0.07
CA GLU A 63 -9.33 -27.20 1.08
C GLU A 63 -7.82 -27.39 0.93
N ALA A 64 -7.12 -27.48 2.06
CA ALA A 64 -5.69 -27.66 2.12
C ALA A 64 -5.35 -28.88 2.99
N PRO A 65 -4.55 -29.84 2.50
CA PRO A 65 -4.09 -30.96 3.33
C PRO A 65 -3.29 -30.44 4.53
N PHE A 66 -3.70 -30.82 5.75
CA PHE A 66 -3.19 -30.26 7.00
C PHE A 66 -1.66 -30.36 7.10
N VAL A 67 -1.10 -31.54 6.81
CA VAL A 67 0.33 -31.81 7.00
C VAL A 67 1.19 -30.94 6.10
N TYR A 68 0.83 -30.83 4.82
CA TYR A 68 1.55 -30.01 3.85
C TYR A 68 1.33 -28.51 4.07
N PHE A 69 0.11 -28.09 4.39
CA PHE A 69 -0.21 -26.70 4.69
C PHE A 69 0.62 -26.18 5.88
N GLU A 70 0.59 -26.88 7.01
CA GLU A 70 1.33 -26.45 8.20
C GLU A 70 2.84 -26.48 7.99
N TYR A 71 3.35 -27.40 7.16
CA TYR A 71 4.77 -27.41 6.76
C TYR A 71 5.13 -26.15 5.96
N MET A 72 4.27 -25.73 5.02
CA MET A 72 4.50 -24.52 4.24
C MET A 72 4.40 -23.25 5.09
N VAL A 73 3.53 -23.24 6.10
CA VAL A 73 3.47 -22.15 7.10
C VAL A 73 4.77 -22.07 7.88
N ASP A 74 5.25 -23.18 8.44
CA ASP A 74 6.48 -23.17 9.23
C ASP A 74 7.72 -22.81 8.39
N LYS A 75 7.75 -23.24 7.12
CA LYS A 75 8.80 -22.86 6.16
C LYS A 75 8.75 -21.38 5.80
N SER A 76 7.56 -20.82 5.63
CA SER A 76 7.39 -19.39 5.34
C SER A 76 7.71 -18.53 6.55
N LEU A 77 7.33 -18.97 7.76
CA LEU A 77 7.73 -18.36 9.03
C LEU A 77 9.26 -18.30 9.15
N TRP A 78 9.95 -19.40 8.87
CA TRP A 78 11.42 -19.46 8.91
C TRP A 78 12.05 -18.43 7.97
N ARG A 79 11.52 -18.29 6.76
CA ARG A 79 12.00 -17.28 5.82
C ARG A 79 11.73 -15.86 6.32
N ASN A 80 10.53 -15.61 6.86
CA ASN A 80 10.12 -14.29 7.30
C ASN A 80 10.94 -13.81 8.50
N ILE A 81 11.16 -14.68 9.48
CA ILE A 81 11.86 -14.30 10.72
C ILE A 81 13.37 -14.06 10.50
N PHE A 82 13.97 -14.71 9.51
CA PHE A 82 15.39 -14.52 9.18
C PHE A 82 15.60 -13.62 7.96
N MET A 83 14.55 -12.93 7.49
CA MET A 83 14.61 -12.14 6.25
C MET A 83 15.68 -11.05 6.30
N ASP A 84 15.80 -10.36 7.44
CA ASP A 84 16.71 -9.23 7.62
C ASP A 84 18.18 -9.66 7.74
N LEU A 85 18.45 -10.95 8.00
CA LEU A 85 19.80 -11.50 8.00
C LEU A 85 20.35 -11.71 6.57
N GLY A 86 19.50 -11.61 5.54
CA GLY A 86 19.92 -11.68 4.14
C GLY A 86 20.72 -12.95 3.81
N LYS A 87 22.02 -12.79 3.52
CA LYS A 87 22.92 -13.91 3.19
C LYS A 87 23.32 -14.75 4.40
N ASP A 88 23.22 -14.18 5.59
CA ASP A 88 23.55 -14.85 6.86
C ASP A 88 22.35 -15.61 7.44
N ALA A 89 21.18 -15.56 6.77
CA ALA A 89 20.00 -16.28 7.16
C ALA A 89 20.24 -17.81 7.14
N PRO A 90 19.92 -18.54 8.23
CA PRO A 90 20.11 -19.98 8.25
C PRO A 90 19.20 -20.66 7.23
N ALA A 91 19.73 -21.65 6.52
CA ALA A 91 18.95 -22.43 5.56
C ALA A 91 17.83 -23.21 6.25
N TRP A 92 16.71 -23.41 5.54
CA TRP A 92 15.62 -24.25 6.01
C TRP A 92 16.13 -25.69 6.30
N PRO A 93 15.98 -26.22 7.53
CA PRO A 93 16.67 -27.45 7.93
C PRO A 93 16.23 -28.71 7.18
N TRP A 94 14.97 -28.77 6.72
CA TRP A 94 14.41 -29.95 6.06
C TRP A 94 14.59 -29.89 4.54
N LYS A 95 15.45 -30.77 4.01
CA LYS A 95 15.69 -30.90 2.56
C LYS A 95 14.49 -31.45 1.79
N LYS A 96 13.70 -32.34 2.40
CA LYS A 96 12.50 -32.96 1.81
C LYS A 96 11.28 -32.65 2.68
N GLY A 97 10.21 -32.17 2.05
CA GLY A 97 8.92 -31.91 2.69
C GLY A 97 7.98 -33.12 2.61
N PRO A 98 6.82 -33.06 3.30
CA PRO A 98 5.72 -34.01 3.07
C PRO A 98 5.16 -33.85 1.65
N GLY A 99 4.41 -34.85 1.19
CA GLY A 99 3.74 -34.78 -0.11
C GLY A 99 2.66 -33.70 -0.11
N SER A 100 2.44 -33.03 -1.25
CA SER A 100 1.44 -31.95 -1.34
C SER A 100 0.00 -32.42 -1.14
N GLU A 101 -0.27 -33.69 -1.41
CA GLU A 101 -1.58 -34.35 -1.26
C GLU A 101 -1.64 -35.24 0.01
N ASP A 102 -0.73 -35.04 0.97
CA ASP A 102 -0.70 -35.83 2.20
C ASP A 102 -1.87 -35.49 3.13
N MET A 103 -2.87 -36.35 3.09
CA MET A 103 -4.11 -36.28 3.85
C MET A 103 -4.06 -36.99 5.20
N SER A 104 -2.89 -37.47 5.65
CA SER A 104 -2.77 -38.24 6.91
C SER A 104 -3.19 -37.45 8.16
N GLY A 105 -3.17 -36.12 8.09
CA GLY A 105 -3.68 -35.21 9.13
C GLY A 105 -5.04 -34.58 8.84
N GLY A 106 -5.75 -35.02 7.79
CA GLY A 106 -7.01 -34.42 7.35
C GLY A 106 -6.84 -33.05 6.68
N MET A 107 -7.91 -32.25 6.69
CA MET A 107 -7.91 -30.88 6.13
C MET A 107 -7.47 -29.86 7.19
N SER A 108 -6.76 -28.82 6.76
CA SER A 108 -6.29 -27.75 7.63
C SER A 108 -7.44 -26.90 8.17
N SER A 109 -7.64 -26.93 9.50
CA SER A 109 -8.54 -25.99 10.19
C SER A 109 -8.02 -24.56 10.10
N THR A 110 -6.69 -24.35 10.19
CA THR A 110 -6.05 -23.04 10.06
C THR A 110 -6.41 -22.36 8.73
N TYR A 111 -6.34 -23.10 7.62
CA TYR A 111 -6.72 -22.57 6.31
C TYR A 111 -8.22 -22.26 6.23
N ARG A 112 -9.07 -23.14 6.77
CA ARG A 112 -10.52 -22.94 6.82
C ARG A 112 -10.90 -21.70 7.63
N GLU A 113 -10.32 -21.53 8.81
CA GLU A 113 -10.52 -20.34 9.66
C GLU A 113 -10.08 -19.07 8.94
N TRP A 114 -8.96 -19.12 8.23
CA TRP A 114 -8.53 -18.02 7.38
C TRP A 114 -9.57 -17.71 6.28
N ARG A 115 -10.06 -18.72 5.55
CA ARG A 115 -11.11 -18.51 4.53
C ARG A 115 -12.36 -17.84 5.11
N THR A 116 -12.85 -18.33 6.25
CA THR A 116 -14.00 -17.73 6.97
C THR A 116 -13.72 -16.29 7.36
N LYS A 117 -12.54 -16.00 7.92
CA LYS A 117 -12.15 -14.65 8.35
C LYS A 117 -12.16 -13.64 7.20
N TYR A 118 -11.83 -14.07 5.99
CA TYR A 118 -11.76 -13.22 4.80
C TYR A 118 -12.97 -13.35 3.86
N GLY A 119 -14.05 -14.01 4.31
CA GLY A 119 -15.31 -14.10 3.56
C GLY A 119 -15.28 -15.05 2.36
N PHE A 120 -14.30 -15.95 2.27
CA PHE A 120 -14.22 -16.94 1.19
C PHE A 120 -15.13 -18.14 1.47
N PRO A 121 -15.72 -18.77 0.42
CA PRO A 121 -16.54 -19.96 0.58
C PRO A 121 -15.75 -21.09 1.25
N THR A 122 -16.35 -21.75 2.25
CA THR A 122 -15.81 -22.96 2.87
C THR A 122 -16.70 -24.15 2.52
N THR A 123 -16.12 -25.34 2.39
CA THR A 123 -16.91 -26.56 2.16
C THR A 123 -17.88 -26.74 3.34
N PRO A 124 -19.19 -26.94 3.09
CA PRO A 124 -20.14 -27.18 4.16
C PRO A 124 -19.68 -28.37 5.00
N GLN A 125 -19.50 -28.12 6.30
CA GLN A 125 -19.23 -29.18 7.25
C GLN A 125 -20.46 -30.09 7.25
N GLN A 126 -20.27 -31.37 6.92
CA GLN A 126 -21.30 -32.37 7.13
C GLN A 126 -21.39 -32.65 8.63
N GLU A 127 -21.97 -31.70 9.36
CA GLU A 127 -22.40 -31.87 10.74
C GLU A 127 -23.92 -31.76 10.78
N ALA A 128 -24.50 -32.77 11.43
CA ALA A 128 -25.92 -32.96 11.63
C ALA A 128 -26.55 -31.80 12.40
N ASP A 129 -27.80 -31.50 12.03
CA ASP A 129 -28.87 -30.84 12.79
C ASP A 129 -28.46 -29.84 13.87
N THR A 130 -28.86 -28.58 13.72
CA THR A 130 -30.08 -28.05 14.39
C THR A 130 -30.46 -26.71 13.77
N LEU A 131 -31.68 -26.65 13.22
CA LEU A 131 -32.42 -25.46 12.80
C LEU A 131 -32.77 -24.56 14.00
N GLU A 132 -32.71 -23.24 13.82
CA GLU A 132 -33.86 -22.40 14.18
C GLU A 132 -33.87 -21.04 13.45
N THR A 133 -35.08 -20.62 13.10
CA THR A 133 -35.45 -19.60 12.13
C THR A 133 -36.28 -18.52 12.84
N ALA A 134 -36.05 -17.23 12.59
CA ALA A 134 -37.05 -16.14 12.43
C ALA A 134 -36.32 -14.77 12.38
N SER A 135 -36.46 -13.87 11.41
CA SER A 135 -37.61 -13.18 10.77
C SER A 135 -37.93 -11.79 11.37
N LEU A 136 -37.76 -10.76 10.52
CA LEU A 136 -38.51 -9.49 10.31
C LEU A 136 -38.47 -8.28 11.29
N VAL A 137 -37.90 -7.18 10.75
CA VAL A 137 -38.45 -5.80 10.53
C VAL A 137 -38.63 -4.76 11.67
N SER A 138 -37.84 -3.67 11.49
CA SER A 138 -37.92 -2.19 11.74
C SER A 138 -39.02 -1.51 12.59
N PRO A 139 -38.77 -0.27 13.14
CA PRO A 139 -39.00 0.97 12.37
C PRO A 139 -38.05 2.17 12.62
N GLN A 140 -38.02 3.08 11.64
CA GLN A 140 -37.42 4.42 11.64
C GLN A 140 -38.04 5.38 12.69
N VAL A 141 -37.25 6.35 13.17
CA VAL A 141 -37.75 7.55 13.86
C VAL A 141 -37.02 8.80 13.36
N HIS A 142 -37.81 9.84 13.09
CA HIS A 142 -37.49 11.16 12.56
C HIS A 142 -36.66 12.09 13.47
N LEU A 143 -35.90 12.99 12.84
CA LEU A 143 -35.23 14.17 13.40
C LEU A 143 -36.08 15.45 13.26
N PRO A 144 -35.93 16.43 14.18
CA PRO A 144 -36.18 17.85 13.89
C PRO A 144 -34.95 18.78 14.17
N PRO A 145 -34.99 20.05 13.72
CA PRO A 145 -33.81 20.83 13.31
C PRO A 145 -33.43 22.01 14.24
N ALA A 146 -32.18 22.52 14.13
CA ALA A 146 -31.85 23.96 13.93
C ALA A 146 -30.33 24.30 14.14
N HIS A 147 -29.72 24.84 13.07
CA HIS A 147 -28.73 25.96 12.90
C HIS A 147 -27.54 26.22 13.89
N PRO A 148 -26.57 27.09 13.53
CA PRO A 148 -25.32 26.75 12.85
C PRO A 148 -24.09 26.97 13.74
N VAL A 149 -23.17 26.00 13.81
CA VAL A 149 -21.87 26.19 14.47
C VAL A 149 -20.76 25.69 13.53
N ALA A 150 -19.88 26.61 13.14
CA ALA A 150 -18.55 26.29 12.62
C ALA A 150 -17.52 26.64 13.71
N PRO A 151 -16.31 26.04 13.75
CA PRO A 151 -15.75 24.98 12.90
C PRO A 151 -15.35 23.74 13.73
N GLN A 152 -16.23 22.74 13.81
CA GLN A 152 -15.91 21.38 14.28
C GLN A 152 -16.35 20.30 13.25
N THR A 153 -17.00 20.73 12.17
CA THR A 153 -17.53 19.91 11.08
C THR A 153 -16.45 19.35 10.16
N ALA A 154 -15.32 20.04 10.07
CA ALA A 154 -14.18 19.69 9.20
C ALA A 154 -13.60 18.29 9.51
N LEU A 155 -13.16 18.12 10.77
CA LEU A 155 -12.53 16.89 11.26
C LEU A 155 -13.48 15.68 11.24
N LEU A 156 -14.79 15.92 11.41
CA LEU A 156 -15.82 14.89 11.34
C LEU A 156 -15.98 14.32 9.93
N ASN A 157 -15.76 15.12 8.89
CA ASN A 157 -15.96 14.69 7.50
C ASN A 157 -14.76 13.86 6.98
N THR A 158 -13.52 14.26 7.30
CA THR A 158 -12.32 13.44 7.04
C THR A 158 -12.41 12.09 7.73
N GLN A 159 -12.75 12.07 9.03
CA GLN A 159 -12.92 10.81 9.75
C GLN A 159 -14.06 9.97 9.19
N HIS A 160 -15.14 10.59 8.73
CA HIS A 160 -16.24 9.87 8.08
C HIS A 160 -15.79 9.19 6.78
N ARG A 161 -15.01 9.87 5.94
CA ARG A 161 -14.46 9.31 4.69
C ARG A 161 -13.45 8.18 4.95
N ILE A 162 -12.63 8.31 5.99
CA ILE A 162 -11.72 7.24 6.43
C ILE A 162 -12.51 6.04 6.98
N LYS A 163 -13.59 6.28 7.73
CA LYS A 163 -14.42 5.20 8.31
C LYS A 163 -15.30 4.50 7.28
N ASN A 164 -15.67 5.19 6.20
CA ASN A 164 -16.56 4.70 5.16
C ASN A 164 -15.90 4.84 3.77
N PRO A 165 -14.81 4.12 3.50
CA PRO A 165 -14.16 4.15 2.20
C PRO A 165 -15.08 3.55 1.12
N VAL A 166 -14.88 3.97 -0.14
CA VAL A 166 -15.59 3.40 -1.28
C VAL A 166 -15.24 1.92 -1.41
N ALA A 167 -16.23 1.03 -1.39
CA ALA A 167 -15.98 -0.39 -1.57
C ALA A 167 -15.63 -0.66 -3.05
N LEU A 168 -14.39 -1.09 -3.31
CA LEU A 168 -13.92 -1.46 -4.64
C LEU A 168 -13.83 -2.97 -4.74
N ASP A 169 -14.57 -3.56 -5.69
CA ASP A 169 -14.69 -5.01 -5.80
C ASP A 169 -13.31 -5.67 -6.00
N MET A 170 -12.98 -6.54 -5.05
CA MET A 170 -11.73 -7.27 -5.02
C MET A 170 -11.68 -8.31 -6.15
N ALA A 171 -12.81 -8.97 -6.46
CA ALA A 171 -12.85 -10.00 -7.49
C ALA A 171 -12.63 -9.42 -8.90
N ALA A 172 -13.24 -8.27 -9.22
CA ALA A 172 -12.99 -7.56 -10.47
C ALA A 172 -11.53 -7.09 -10.60
N ARG A 173 -10.94 -6.53 -9.53
CA ARG A 173 -9.52 -6.12 -9.52
C ARG A 173 -8.58 -7.30 -9.74
N GLN A 174 -8.80 -8.41 -9.03
CA GLN A 174 -8.01 -9.63 -9.17
C GLN A 174 -8.02 -10.16 -10.60
N ARG A 175 -9.23 -10.29 -11.20
CA ARG A 175 -9.38 -10.76 -12.58
C ARG A 175 -8.58 -9.92 -13.56
N PHE A 176 -8.59 -8.60 -13.42
CA PHE A 176 -7.84 -7.74 -14.32
C PHE A 176 -6.32 -7.78 -14.03
N TRP A 177 -5.93 -7.82 -12.77
CA TRP A 177 -4.52 -7.89 -12.36
C TRP A 177 -3.80 -9.11 -12.92
N GLU A 178 -4.44 -10.28 -12.88
CA GLU A 178 -3.91 -11.51 -13.47
C GLU A 178 -3.59 -11.37 -14.96
N ILE A 179 -4.37 -10.55 -15.68
CA ILE A 179 -4.19 -10.27 -17.10
C ILE A 179 -3.09 -9.24 -17.32
N SER A 180 -3.06 -8.16 -16.53
CA SER A 180 -2.21 -6.98 -16.78
C SER A 180 -0.81 -7.06 -16.16
N SER A 181 -0.68 -7.77 -15.05
CA SER A 181 0.50 -7.70 -14.17
C SER A 181 1.02 -9.09 -13.77
N GLY A 182 0.26 -10.15 -14.02
CA GLY A 182 0.61 -11.52 -13.64
C GLY A 182 0.55 -11.76 -12.12
N ASP A 183 1.32 -12.73 -11.63
CA ASP A 183 1.33 -13.19 -10.23
C ASP A 183 2.27 -12.39 -9.28
N GLU A 184 2.82 -11.26 -9.73
CA GLU A 184 3.81 -10.51 -8.94
C GLU A 184 3.17 -9.67 -7.84
N CYS A 185 3.01 -10.25 -6.66
CA CYS A 185 2.83 -9.50 -5.42
C CYS A 185 4.17 -9.46 -4.65
N ILE A 186 4.83 -8.31 -4.66
CA ILE A 186 6.04 -7.98 -3.88
C ILE A 186 5.66 -7.02 -2.76
N GLY A 187 6.31 -7.12 -1.59
CA GLY A 187 5.87 -6.54 -0.30
C GLY A 187 5.19 -5.16 -0.28
N VAL A 188 5.55 -4.22 -1.16
CA VAL A 188 4.89 -2.92 -1.33
C VAL A 188 3.46 -3.02 -1.87
N LEU A 189 3.15 -4.09 -2.60
CA LEU A 189 1.83 -4.46 -3.07
C LEU A 189 1.17 -5.39 -2.05
N ALA A 190 0.10 -4.92 -1.41
CA ALA A 190 -0.70 -5.76 -0.51
C ALA A 190 -1.66 -6.69 -1.28
N GLY A 191 -1.95 -6.37 -2.54
CA GLY A 191 -2.81 -7.14 -3.42
C GLY A 191 -3.02 -6.44 -4.77
N PRO A 192 -3.93 -6.95 -5.61
CA PRO A 192 -4.27 -6.38 -6.90
C PRO A 192 -4.64 -4.91 -6.81
N PHE A 193 -3.80 -4.05 -7.40
CA PHE A 193 -3.98 -2.59 -7.36
C PHE A 193 -4.09 -2.02 -5.93
N THR A 194 -3.43 -2.66 -4.96
CA THR A 194 -3.40 -2.24 -3.55
C THR A 194 -1.96 -1.99 -3.10
N LEU A 195 -1.67 -0.78 -2.63
CA LEU A 195 -0.37 -0.36 -2.09
C LEU A 195 -0.32 -0.37 -0.56
N ASN A 196 0.75 -0.93 -0.01
CA ASN A 196 1.17 -0.72 1.37
C ASN A 196 1.80 0.66 1.53
N LEU A 197 1.37 1.35 2.57
CA LEU A 197 1.86 2.69 2.89
C LEU A 197 2.76 2.65 4.13
N PRO A 198 3.91 3.33 4.12
CA PRO A 198 4.72 3.46 5.32
C PRO A 198 3.95 4.19 6.43
N VAL A 199 4.06 3.70 7.66
CA VAL A 199 3.32 4.24 8.83
C VAL A 199 3.65 5.69 9.16
N TRP A 200 4.80 6.18 8.73
CA TRP A 200 5.26 7.55 8.94
C TRP A 200 4.68 8.55 7.93
N LEU A 201 4.10 8.06 6.82
CA LEU A 201 3.55 8.90 5.76
C LEU A 201 2.23 9.53 6.23
N ASP A 202 2.12 10.86 6.13
CA ASP A 202 0.91 11.60 6.51
C ASP A 202 -0.19 11.41 5.45
N PHE A 203 -0.85 10.26 5.56
CA PHE A 203 -1.81 9.82 4.58
C PHE A 203 -3.07 10.70 4.52
N GLU A 204 -3.56 11.14 5.68
CA GLU A 204 -4.74 12.00 5.77
C GLU A 204 -4.52 13.28 4.97
N LYS A 205 -3.33 13.89 5.10
CA LYS A 205 -2.99 15.11 4.36
C LYS A 205 -2.68 14.87 2.88
N LEU A 206 -2.03 13.76 2.54
CA LEU A 206 -1.52 13.54 1.19
C LEU A 206 -2.55 12.93 0.24
N VAL A 207 -3.54 12.19 0.75
CA VAL A 207 -4.55 11.51 -0.08
C VAL A 207 -5.96 11.97 0.22
N VAL A 208 -6.35 11.99 1.50
CA VAL A 208 -7.73 12.32 1.89
C VAL A 208 -7.99 13.82 1.73
N GLY A 209 -7.02 14.63 2.12
CA GLY A 209 -7.14 16.09 2.16
C GLY A 209 -7.98 16.57 3.33
N GLU A 210 -7.94 17.88 3.55
CA GLU A 210 -8.80 18.54 4.52
C GLU A 210 -10.27 18.28 4.15
N ASP A 211 -11.06 17.81 5.11
CA ASP A 211 -12.48 17.48 4.98
C ASP A 211 -12.82 16.39 3.95
N GLY A 212 -11.82 15.62 3.49
CA GLY A 212 -12.00 14.65 2.41
C GLY A 212 -12.03 15.27 1.02
N CYS A 213 -11.69 16.55 0.87
CA CYS A 213 -11.83 17.26 -0.40
C CYS A 213 -10.95 16.68 -1.51
N ASP A 214 -9.75 16.19 -1.19
CA ASP A 214 -8.83 15.67 -2.21
C ASP A 214 -9.30 14.31 -2.72
N ILE A 215 -9.74 13.40 -1.83
CA ILE A 215 -10.27 12.09 -2.26
C ILE A 215 -11.61 12.24 -2.99
N ASP A 216 -12.47 13.17 -2.56
CA ASP A 216 -13.73 13.46 -3.24
C ASP A 216 -13.45 14.07 -4.63
N ALA A 217 -12.46 14.96 -4.77
CA ALA A 217 -12.08 15.51 -6.06
C ALA A 217 -11.47 14.45 -7.00
N ILE A 218 -10.65 13.54 -6.47
CA ILE A 218 -10.12 12.41 -7.24
C ILE A 218 -11.26 11.62 -7.86
N ASN A 219 -12.23 11.18 -7.06
CA ASN A 219 -13.27 10.26 -7.52
C ASN A 219 -14.42 10.94 -8.29
N ASN A 220 -14.67 12.23 -8.08
CA ASN A 220 -15.81 12.92 -8.69
C ASN A 220 -15.42 13.89 -9.82
N GLU A 221 -14.17 14.36 -9.88
CA GLU A 221 -13.74 15.40 -10.85
C GLU A 221 -12.57 14.96 -11.73
N ILE A 222 -11.61 14.21 -11.18
CA ILE A 222 -10.34 13.91 -11.86
C ILE A 222 -10.41 12.57 -12.61
N LEU A 223 -11.01 11.56 -11.99
CA LEU A 223 -11.11 10.22 -12.57
C LEU A 223 -12.39 10.06 -13.40
N GLU A 224 -12.30 9.24 -14.44
CA GLU A 224 -13.51 8.76 -15.11
C GLU A 224 -14.36 7.91 -14.16
N SER A 225 -15.69 8.05 -14.25
CA SER A 225 -16.65 7.49 -13.29
C SER A 225 -16.57 5.96 -13.07
N ALA A 226 -15.91 5.22 -13.96
CA ALA A 226 -15.76 3.77 -13.89
C ALA A 226 -14.58 3.32 -13.02
N VAL A 227 -13.66 4.21 -12.67
CA VAL A 227 -12.48 3.93 -11.84
C VAL A 227 -12.50 4.87 -10.63
N ALA A 228 -12.10 4.34 -9.48
CA ALA A 228 -11.99 5.12 -8.25
C ALA A 228 -10.75 4.72 -7.45
N ILE A 229 -10.34 5.62 -6.57
CA ILE A 229 -9.32 5.40 -5.54
C ILE A 229 -10.03 5.34 -4.19
N SER A 230 -9.64 4.35 -3.39
CA SER A 230 -10.20 4.10 -2.07
C SER A 230 -9.11 3.65 -1.10
N LEU A 231 -9.54 3.38 0.14
CA LEU A 231 -8.69 3.09 1.28
C LEU A 231 -9.11 1.77 1.91
N GLU A 232 -8.13 0.99 2.36
CA GLU A 232 -8.39 -0.04 3.35
C GLU A 232 -7.94 0.46 4.72
N VAL A 233 -8.83 0.28 5.71
CA VAL A 233 -8.68 0.86 7.04
C VAL A 233 -8.61 -0.28 8.07
N LEU A 234 -7.54 -0.28 8.86
CA LEU A 234 -7.32 -1.23 9.94
C LEU A 234 -7.19 -0.48 11.25
N GLY A 235 -8.00 -0.83 12.26
CA GLY A 235 -7.98 -0.15 13.55
C GLY A 235 -8.31 1.36 13.46
N GLY A 236 -9.09 1.78 12.47
CA GLY A 236 -9.44 3.18 12.24
C GLY A 236 -8.35 4.01 11.55
N LYS A 237 -7.25 3.39 11.12
CA LYS A 237 -6.18 4.05 10.36
C LYS A 237 -6.11 3.51 8.93
N PRO A 238 -5.97 4.39 7.92
CA PRO A 238 -5.66 3.96 6.55
C PRO A 238 -4.33 3.20 6.53
N VAL A 239 -4.35 1.99 5.97
CA VAL A 239 -3.17 1.11 5.85
C VAL A 239 -2.83 0.81 4.40
N HIS A 240 -3.83 0.82 3.52
CA HIS A 240 -3.62 0.59 2.10
C HIS A 240 -4.33 1.62 1.23
N LEU A 241 -3.70 1.95 0.12
CA LEU A 241 -4.30 2.72 -0.97
C LEU A 241 -4.73 1.74 -2.06
N VAL A 242 -5.99 1.81 -2.48
CA VAL A 242 -6.60 0.89 -3.44
C VAL A 242 -7.04 1.64 -4.67
N VAL A 243 -6.74 1.11 -5.85
CA VAL A 243 -7.29 1.58 -7.13
C VAL A 243 -8.18 0.48 -7.69
N GLY A 244 -9.36 0.81 -8.20
CA GLY A 244 -10.29 -0.22 -8.66
C GLY A 244 -11.45 0.30 -9.48
N PHE A 245 -12.26 -0.65 -9.93
CA PHE A 245 -13.50 -0.34 -10.64
C PHE A 245 -14.56 0.15 -9.66
N ASN A 246 -15.19 1.26 -9.99
CA ASN A 246 -16.35 1.81 -9.28
C ASN A 246 -17.69 1.36 -9.91
N ASP A 247 -17.62 0.77 -11.10
CA ASP A 247 -18.76 0.19 -11.81
C ASP A 247 -18.36 -1.20 -12.33
N GLU A 248 -18.82 -2.24 -11.63
CA GLU A 248 -18.50 -3.63 -11.97
C GLU A 248 -18.99 -4.00 -13.38
N ALA A 249 -20.15 -3.48 -13.80
CA ALA A 249 -20.72 -3.78 -15.11
C ALA A 249 -19.82 -3.31 -16.25
N ARG A 250 -18.98 -2.29 -16.00
CA ARG A 250 -18.03 -1.73 -16.95
C ARG A 250 -16.61 -2.28 -16.82
N SER A 251 -16.32 -3.09 -15.80
CA SER A 251 -14.99 -3.63 -15.52
C SER A 251 -14.45 -4.56 -16.62
N GLY A 252 -15.32 -5.13 -17.45
CA GLY A 252 -14.95 -5.97 -18.60
C GLY A 252 -14.61 -5.19 -19.87
N LEU A 253 -14.80 -3.87 -19.89
CA LEU A 253 -14.55 -3.06 -21.09
C LEU A 253 -13.05 -2.75 -21.22
N PRO A 254 -12.41 -3.05 -22.37
CA PRO A 254 -10.96 -2.84 -22.55
C PRO A 254 -10.50 -1.40 -22.27
N ALA A 255 -11.30 -0.40 -22.64
CA ALA A 255 -10.98 1.01 -22.39
C ALA A 255 -10.95 1.34 -20.88
N VAL A 256 -11.87 0.77 -20.09
CA VAL A 256 -11.94 0.99 -18.64
C VAL A 256 -10.79 0.27 -17.94
N GLN A 257 -10.45 -0.93 -18.40
CA GLN A 257 -9.30 -1.70 -17.93
C GLN A 257 -7.98 -0.96 -18.19
N GLN A 258 -7.79 -0.48 -19.42
CA GLN A 258 -6.62 0.33 -19.78
C GLN A 258 -6.53 1.59 -18.90
N TYR A 259 -7.65 2.29 -18.70
CA TYR A 259 -7.67 3.47 -17.84
C TYR A 259 -7.34 3.15 -16.37
N LEU A 260 -7.86 2.05 -15.83
CA LEU A 260 -7.50 1.59 -14.48
C LEU A 260 -5.99 1.35 -14.36
N TYR A 261 -5.39 0.70 -15.35
CA TYR A 261 -3.95 0.43 -15.37
C TYR A 261 -3.13 1.73 -15.44
N GLU A 262 -3.57 2.70 -16.22
CA GLU A 262 -2.94 4.01 -16.30
C GLU A 262 -2.98 4.77 -14.97
N VAL A 263 -4.15 4.80 -14.32
CA VAL A 263 -4.34 5.36 -12.97
C VAL A 263 -3.43 4.67 -11.97
N TRP A 264 -3.29 3.34 -12.06
CA TRP A 264 -2.38 2.58 -11.21
C TRP A 264 -0.92 2.98 -11.41
N CYS A 265 -0.47 3.16 -12.64
CA CYS A 265 0.88 3.65 -12.92
C CYS A 265 1.13 5.03 -12.31
N ASP A 266 0.16 5.94 -12.45
CA ASP A 266 0.23 7.29 -11.89
C ASP A 266 0.29 7.25 -10.35
N VAL A 267 -0.47 6.36 -9.71
CA VAL A 267 -0.43 6.12 -8.26
C VAL A 267 0.92 5.56 -7.78
N ILE A 268 1.52 4.62 -8.53
CA ILE A 268 2.86 4.07 -8.22
C ILE A 268 3.94 5.16 -8.34
N ALA A 269 3.86 5.99 -9.38
CA ALA A 269 4.81 7.08 -9.58
C ALA A 269 4.68 8.14 -8.49
N TRP A 270 3.45 8.51 -8.13
CA TRP A 270 3.16 9.38 -6.98
C TRP A 270 3.73 8.80 -5.68
N PHE A 271 3.48 7.52 -5.41
CA PHE A 271 3.99 6.83 -4.22
C PHE A 271 5.51 6.96 -4.10
N CYS A 272 6.25 6.70 -5.18
CA CYS A 272 7.70 6.86 -5.20
C CYS A 272 8.11 8.30 -4.83
N SER A 273 7.41 9.31 -5.37
CA SER A 273 7.71 10.72 -5.07
C SER A 273 7.49 11.06 -3.60
N VAL A 274 6.34 10.66 -3.01
CA VAL A 274 6.04 10.99 -1.61
C VAL A 274 6.91 10.21 -0.62
N VAL A 275 7.29 8.98 -0.95
CA VAL A 275 8.25 8.22 -0.14
C VAL A 275 9.62 8.90 -0.13
N MET A 276 10.05 9.52 -1.23
CA MET A 276 11.26 10.35 -1.25
C MET A 276 11.10 11.70 -0.52
N GLY A 277 9.93 11.97 0.07
CA GLY A 277 9.64 13.15 0.87
C GLY A 277 8.94 14.28 0.12
N ALA A 278 8.51 14.08 -1.13
CA ALA A 278 7.77 15.10 -1.87
C ALA A 278 6.42 15.40 -1.15
N PRO A 279 6.09 16.68 -0.88
CA PRO A 279 4.88 17.06 -0.16
C PRO A 279 3.63 17.10 -1.08
N PHE A 280 3.67 16.37 -2.19
CA PHE A 280 2.73 16.54 -3.29
C PHE A 280 1.50 15.66 -3.10
N ARG A 281 0.34 16.29 -2.90
CA ARG A 281 -0.94 15.59 -2.68
C ARG A 281 -1.35 14.79 -3.92
N LEU A 282 -1.97 13.63 -3.72
CA LEU A 282 -2.38 12.73 -4.81
C LEU A 282 -3.31 13.43 -5.81
N ALA A 283 -4.31 14.19 -5.33
CA ALA A 283 -5.23 14.92 -6.22
C ALA A 283 -4.51 15.92 -7.13
N ALA A 284 -3.52 16.65 -6.60
CA ALA A 284 -2.73 17.59 -7.39
C ALA A 284 -1.80 16.86 -8.38
N TYR A 285 -1.20 15.76 -7.95
CA TYR A 285 -0.38 14.89 -8.82
C TYR A 285 -1.19 14.36 -10.01
N MET A 286 -2.39 13.82 -9.75
CA MET A 286 -3.25 13.23 -10.78
C MET A 286 -3.70 14.28 -11.80
N ARG A 287 -4.06 15.50 -11.36
CA ARG A 287 -4.33 16.62 -12.29
C ARG A 287 -3.09 16.98 -13.11
N ALA A 288 -1.92 17.01 -12.47
CA ALA A 288 -0.66 17.33 -13.13
C ALA A 288 -0.33 16.35 -14.26
N ILE A 289 -0.37 15.05 -13.98
CA ILE A 289 0.01 14.02 -14.95
C ILE A 289 -0.99 13.95 -16.11
N GLN A 290 -2.30 14.05 -15.83
CA GLN A 290 -3.34 14.07 -16.87
C GLN A 290 -3.24 15.30 -17.78
N ALA A 291 -2.85 16.46 -17.24
CA ALA A 291 -2.73 17.68 -18.04
C ALA A 291 -1.45 17.72 -18.88
N ILE A 292 -0.33 17.21 -18.36
CA ILE A 292 1.00 17.30 -18.99
C ILE A 292 1.23 16.15 -19.97
N ASN A 293 0.84 14.93 -19.60
CA ASN A 293 1.21 13.70 -20.29
C ASN A 293 0.01 12.77 -20.56
N PRO A 294 -1.08 13.23 -21.21
CA PRO A 294 -2.27 12.40 -21.43
C PRO A 294 -2.07 11.20 -22.36
N LEU A 295 -0.95 11.16 -23.10
CA LEU A 295 -0.67 10.15 -24.14
C LEU A 295 0.65 9.40 -23.91
N MET A 296 1.27 9.53 -22.73
CA MET A 296 2.48 8.76 -22.46
C MET A 296 2.15 7.30 -22.21
N ASP A 297 2.97 6.44 -22.79
CA ASP A 297 2.97 5.03 -22.42
C ASP A 297 3.37 4.92 -20.95
N ARG A 298 2.49 4.34 -20.14
CA ARG A 298 2.63 4.27 -18.69
C ARG A 298 3.04 2.86 -18.31
N THR A 299 4.16 2.75 -17.61
CA THR A 299 4.62 1.49 -17.02
C THR A 299 4.86 1.72 -15.53
N PRO A 300 4.27 0.91 -14.65
CA PRO A 300 4.46 1.09 -13.22
C PRO A 300 5.87 0.63 -12.84
N ASP A 301 6.66 1.49 -12.21
CA ASP A 301 7.99 1.14 -11.68
C ASP A 301 7.85 0.48 -10.30
N VAL A 302 7.27 -0.72 -10.30
CA VAL A 302 6.97 -1.48 -9.06
C VAL A 302 8.26 -1.87 -8.34
N GLN A 303 9.36 -2.12 -9.07
CA GLN A 303 10.65 -2.45 -8.47
C GLN A 303 11.23 -1.27 -7.68
N LYS A 304 11.18 -0.06 -8.24
CA LYS A 304 11.57 1.14 -7.51
C LYS A 304 10.67 1.39 -6.32
N ALA A 305 9.35 1.26 -6.48
CA ALA A 305 8.41 1.40 -5.37
C ALA A 305 8.72 0.40 -4.24
N GLN A 306 9.02 -0.86 -4.57
CA GLN A 306 9.42 -1.89 -3.62
C GLN A 306 10.71 -1.53 -2.89
N SER A 307 11.73 -1.09 -3.63
CA SER A 307 13.02 -0.72 -3.06
C SER A 307 12.89 0.46 -2.10
N LEU A 308 12.17 1.51 -2.51
CA LEU A 308 11.89 2.68 -1.68
C LEU A 308 11.07 2.32 -0.44
N TRP A 309 10.05 1.48 -0.59
CA TRP A 309 9.24 1.02 0.54
C TRP A 309 10.10 0.26 1.56
N GLN A 310 10.93 -0.69 1.12
CA GLN A 310 11.84 -1.44 2.00
C GLN A 310 12.84 -0.53 2.71
N GLN A 311 13.48 0.40 1.98
CA GLN A 311 14.39 1.38 2.57
C GLN A 311 13.67 2.25 3.61
N SER A 312 12.44 2.68 3.30
CA SER A 312 11.65 3.50 4.21
C SER A 312 11.19 2.77 5.47
N LEU A 313 11.13 1.43 5.45
CA LEU A 313 10.88 0.63 6.64
C LEU A 313 12.15 0.46 7.48
N ALA A 314 13.29 0.20 6.82
CA ALA A 314 14.57 0.05 7.50
C ALA A 314 15.05 1.37 8.14
N GLU A 315 14.75 2.51 7.52
CA GLU A 315 15.23 3.83 7.92
C GLU A 315 14.06 4.81 8.14
N SER A 316 12.99 4.35 8.80
CA SER A 316 11.75 5.11 9.00
C SER A 316 11.96 6.53 9.53
N ASP A 317 12.83 6.71 10.53
CA ASP A 317 13.10 8.03 11.12
C ASP A 317 13.77 8.99 10.14
N LEU A 318 14.68 8.48 9.29
CA LEU A 318 15.35 9.30 8.27
C LEU A 318 14.36 9.78 7.22
N PHE A 319 13.54 8.85 6.70
CA PHE A 319 12.52 9.16 5.71
C PHE A 319 11.46 10.12 6.26
N ALA A 320 10.98 9.88 7.48
CA ALA A 320 10.06 10.78 8.17
C ALA A 320 10.66 12.17 8.43
N SER A 321 11.94 12.24 8.81
CA SER A 321 12.65 13.51 8.99
C SER A 321 12.77 14.28 7.67
N ARG A 322 13.17 13.63 6.59
CA ARG A 322 13.28 14.24 5.27
C ARG A 322 11.93 14.73 4.74
N ALA A 323 10.88 13.94 4.92
CA ALA A 323 9.53 14.34 4.52
C ALA A 323 9.05 15.57 5.30
N ARG A 324 9.31 15.63 6.61
CA ARG A 324 9.01 16.82 7.44
C ARG A 324 9.79 18.04 6.99
N GLU A 325 11.10 17.91 6.77
CA GLU A 325 11.97 19.00 6.30
C GLU A 325 11.46 19.57 4.97
N LEU A 326 11.15 18.71 3.99
CA LEU A 326 10.61 19.13 2.69
C LEU A 326 9.23 19.77 2.82
N GLN A 327 8.40 19.30 3.75
CA GLN A 327 7.11 19.91 4.03
C GLN A 327 7.23 21.29 4.69
N GLU A 328 8.22 21.48 5.56
CA GLU A 328 8.55 22.78 6.15
C GLU A 328 9.02 23.77 5.08
N TYR A 329 9.93 23.35 4.19
CA TYR A 329 10.34 24.18 3.05
C TYR A 329 9.18 24.52 2.13
N PHE A 330 8.32 23.55 1.85
CA PHE A 330 7.12 23.77 1.06
C PHE A 330 6.22 24.81 1.73
N GLY A 331 5.95 24.69 3.03
CA GLY A 331 5.15 25.66 3.77
C GLY A 331 5.79 27.05 3.80
N PHE A 332 7.11 27.12 3.95
CA PHE A 332 7.88 28.36 4.04
C PHE A 332 7.92 29.13 2.72
N TRP A 333 8.22 28.48 1.59
CA TRP A 333 8.33 29.15 0.30
C TRP A 333 7.02 29.24 -0.48
N SER A 334 6.00 28.42 -0.16
CA SER A 334 4.71 28.43 -0.86
C SER A 334 4.08 29.81 -1.04
N PRO A 335 3.97 30.66 0.00
CA PRO A 335 3.30 31.96 -0.14
C PRO A 335 3.98 32.87 -1.17
N MET A 336 5.31 32.96 -1.11
CA MET A 336 6.11 33.75 -2.06
C MET A 336 5.96 33.20 -3.47
N ILE A 337 6.12 31.89 -3.68
CA ILE A 337 5.98 31.29 -5.01
C ILE A 337 4.56 31.54 -5.56
N ARG A 338 3.52 31.43 -4.72
CA ARG A 338 2.14 31.73 -5.11
C ARG A 338 1.97 33.18 -5.55
N GLU A 339 2.66 34.13 -4.94
CA GLU A 339 2.65 35.52 -5.40
C GLU A 339 3.33 35.67 -6.76
N VAL A 340 4.48 35.03 -6.97
CA VAL A 340 5.22 35.10 -8.24
C VAL A 340 4.42 34.47 -9.40
N ILE A 341 3.78 33.32 -9.22
CA ILE A 341 3.04 32.66 -10.31
C ILE A 341 1.75 33.39 -10.74
N GLN A 342 1.27 34.36 -9.96
CA GLN A 342 0.16 35.24 -10.35
C GLN A 342 0.61 36.35 -11.31
N GLN A 343 1.93 36.53 -11.50
CA GLN A 343 2.46 37.50 -12.44
C GLN A 343 2.23 37.08 -13.90
N PRO A 344 2.32 38.04 -14.85
CA PRO A 344 2.15 37.76 -16.27
C PRO A 344 3.08 36.68 -16.82
N LEU A 345 2.72 36.15 -17.99
CA LEU A 345 3.52 35.13 -18.68
C LEU A 345 4.92 35.64 -19.04
N GLY A 346 5.94 34.81 -18.79
CA GLY A 346 7.36 35.17 -18.91
C GLY A 346 7.93 35.72 -17.60
N VAL A 347 7.21 36.64 -16.94
CA VAL A 347 7.71 37.29 -15.70
C VAL A 347 7.76 36.29 -14.54
N ALA A 348 6.73 35.45 -14.39
CA ALA A 348 6.71 34.43 -13.34
C ALA A 348 7.84 33.39 -13.54
N GLU A 349 8.02 32.92 -14.78
CA GLU A 349 9.07 31.95 -15.13
C GLU A 349 10.46 32.50 -14.82
N ASP A 350 10.75 33.73 -15.25
CA ASP A 350 12.03 34.39 -15.04
C ASP A 350 12.27 34.71 -13.56
N GLY A 351 11.22 35.14 -12.84
CA GLY A 351 11.29 35.41 -11.40
C GLY A 351 11.62 34.17 -10.58
N ILE A 352 10.94 33.05 -10.86
CA ILE A 352 11.22 31.78 -10.18
C ILE A 352 12.60 31.24 -10.58
N ALA A 353 12.95 31.27 -11.87
CA ALA A 353 14.26 30.84 -12.34
C ALA A 353 15.39 31.65 -11.69
N GLY A 354 15.23 32.97 -11.60
CA GLY A 354 16.18 33.86 -10.94
C GLY A 354 16.32 33.55 -9.44
N TRP A 355 15.22 33.31 -8.73
CA TRP A 355 15.25 32.92 -7.31
C TRP A 355 15.91 31.55 -7.06
N ILE A 356 15.69 30.58 -7.95
CA ILE A 356 16.36 29.28 -7.85
C ILE A 356 17.86 29.45 -8.12
N CYS A 357 18.22 30.16 -9.20
CA CYS A 357 19.61 30.33 -9.63
C CYS A 357 20.41 31.32 -8.77
N SER A 358 19.76 32.11 -7.91
CA SER A 358 20.46 32.98 -6.95
C SER A 358 21.14 32.18 -5.84
N GLU A 359 20.84 30.90 -5.70
CA GLU A 359 21.47 30.00 -4.74
C GLU A 359 22.71 29.35 -5.34
N GLU A 360 23.83 29.44 -4.63
CA GLU A 360 25.10 28.84 -5.07
C GLU A 360 25.15 27.34 -4.73
N ASP A 361 24.56 26.95 -3.60
CA ASP A 361 24.49 25.56 -3.16
C ASP A 361 23.56 24.72 -4.05
N SER A 362 24.09 23.61 -4.57
CA SER A 362 23.37 22.76 -5.52
C SER A 362 22.20 22.00 -4.88
N ASP A 363 22.33 21.61 -3.62
CA ASP A 363 21.29 20.87 -2.90
C ASP A 363 20.13 21.81 -2.58
N GLU A 364 20.43 23.00 -2.08
CA GLU A 364 19.45 24.04 -1.82
C GLU A 364 18.75 24.52 -3.10
N ARG A 365 19.51 24.69 -4.19
CA ARG A 365 18.92 24.97 -5.53
C ARG A 365 17.94 23.88 -5.95
N THR A 366 18.28 22.62 -5.72
CA THR A 366 17.41 21.47 -6.03
C THR A 366 16.15 21.48 -5.16
N LYS A 367 16.27 21.80 -3.86
CA LYS A 367 15.13 21.97 -2.95
C LYS A 367 14.20 23.09 -3.46
N ARG A 368 14.74 24.27 -3.77
CA ARG A 368 13.97 25.41 -4.31
C ARG A 368 13.24 25.06 -5.60
N PHE A 369 13.93 24.39 -6.53
CA PHE A 369 13.31 23.93 -7.78
C PHE A 369 12.13 22.99 -7.52
N ASN A 370 12.30 21.97 -6.68
CA ASN A 370 11.24 21.02 -6.39
C ASN A 370 10.03 21.71 -5.73
N VAL A 371 10.26 22.61 -4.77
CA VAL A 371 9.16 23.35 -4.14
C VAL A 371 8.47 24.28 -5.14
N ALA A 372 9.20 25.02 -5.97
CA ALA A 372 8.62 25.86 -7.02
C ALA A 372 7.74 25.06 -8.00
N ARG A 373 8.27 23.93 -8.49
CA ARG A 373 7.54 23.01 -9.36
C ARG A 373 6.25 22.54 -8.69
N ASP A 374 6.35 22.02 -7.47
CA ASP A 374 5.21 21.38 -6.81
C ASP A 374 4.15 22.40 -6.37
N VAL A 375 4.55 23.61 -5.94
CA VAL A 375 3.62 24.71 -5.64
C VAL A 375 2.91 25.17 -6.90
N TRP A 376 3.62 25.32 -8.03
CA TRP A 376 3.00 25.77 -9.26
C TRP A 376 2.03 24.72 -9.82
N LEU A 377 2.44 23.45 -9.86
CA LEU A 377 1.57 22.35 -10.30
C LEU A 377 0.32 22.19 -9.42
N SER A 378 0.40 22.46 -8.13
CA SER A 378 -0.74 22.42 -7.19
C SER A 378 -1.51 23.73 -7.06
N SER A 379 -1.13 24.78 -7.81
CA SER A 379 -1.72 26.11 -7.64
C SER A 379 -3.10 26.28 -8.29
N SER A 380 -3.45 25.41 -9.24
CA SER A 380 -4.66 25.54 -10.04
C SER A 380 -5.17 24.18 -10.48
N SER A 381 -6.48 24.06 -10.66
CA SER A 381 -7.13 22.94 -11.35
C SER A 381 -7.25 23.18 -12.87
N ASP A 382 -6.91 24.37 -13.39
CA ASP A 382 -6.94 24.65 -14.83
C ASP A 382 -5.81 23.90 -15.57
N PRO A 383 -6.13 22.98 -16.49
CA PRO A 383 -5.12 22.24 -17.26
C PRO A 383 -4.14 23.14 -18.02
N LYS A 384 -4.51 24.37 -18.40
CA LYS A 384 -3.61 25.31 -19.08
C LYS A 384 -2.52 25.82 -18.16
N VAL A 385 -2.87 26.14 -16.91
CA VAL A 385 -1.92 26.59 -15.89
C VAL A 385 -0.96 25.45 -15.53
N ILE A 386 -1.51 24.25 -15.34
CA ILE A 386 -0.74 23.05 -15.04
C ILE A 386 0.24 22.73 -16.19
N ARG A 387 -0.21 22.76 -17.45
CA ARG A 387 0.66 22.55 -18.62
C ARG A 387 1.77 23.58 -18.72
N ARG A 388 1.47 24.85 -18.43
CA ARG A 388 2.46 25.93 -18.39
C ARG A 388 3.54 25.63 -17.33
N ALA A 389 3.12 25.29 -16.12
CA ALA A 389 4.03 24.92 -15.03
C ALA A 389 4.90 23.71 -15.39
N GLY A 390 4.30 22.66 -15.96
CA GLY A 390 5.02 21.47 -16.42
C GLY A 390 6.06 21.77 -17.49
N LYS A 391 5.70 22.56 -18.51
CA LYS A 391 6.61 22.97 -19.58
C LYS A 391 7.76 23.82 -19.05
N TRP A 392 7.48 24.76 -18.14
CA TRP A 392 8.52 25.53 -17.47
C TRP A 392 9.49 24.63 -16.72
N ALA A 393 9.00 23.69 -15.91
CA ALA A 393 9.85 22.79 -15.13
C ALA A 393 10.75 21.92 -16.02
N GLN A 394 10.22 21.39 -17.12
CA GLN A 394 11.01 20.63 -18.11
C GLN A 394 12.10 21.48 -18.76
N ASN A 395 11.77 22.69 -19.21
CA ASN A 395 12.73 23.60 -19.82
C ASN A 395 13.82 24.04 -18.84
N PHE A 396 13.44 24.32 -17.60
CA PHE A 396 14.38 24.74 -16.55
C PHE A 396 15.37 23.61 -16.22
N LEU A 397 14.89 22.37 -16.06
CA LEU A 397 15.74 21.20 -15.85
C LEU A 397 16.76 21.01 -16.99
N ALA A 398 16.30 21.13 -18.24
CA ALA A 398 17.18 21.02 -19.41
C ALA A 398 18.26 22.12 -19.45
N THR A 399 18.01 23.28 -18.82
CA THR A 399 18.95 24.40 -18.77
C THR A 399 20.00 24.24 -17.68
N ILE A 400 19.63 23.68 -16.52
CA ILE A 400 20.54 23.50 -15.37
C ILE A 400 21.31 22.17 -15.42
N GLN A 401 20.86 21.21 -16.22
CA GLN A 401 21.57 19.96 -16.52
C GLN A 401 21.94 19.92 -18.02
N PRO A 402 22.90 20.74 -18.49
CA PRO A 402 23.38 20.58 -19.86
C PRO A 402 23.97 19.17 -19.99
N SER A 403 23.43 18.40 -20.94
CA SER A 403 23.77 17.02 -21.26
C SER A 403 25.25 16.70 -21.01
N ALA A 404 25.49 15.81 -20.04
CA ALA A 404 26.78 15.20 -19.74
C ALA A 404 27.25 14.28 -20.88
#